data_AF-A0A925H9K2-F1
#
_entry.id   AF-A0A925H9K2-F1
#
_cell.length_a   1.000
_cell.length_b   1.000
_cell.length_c   1.000
_cell.angle_alpha   90.00
_cell.angle_beta   90.00
_cell.angle_gamma   90.00
#
_symmetry.space_group_name_H-M   'P 1'
#
loop_
_entity.id
_entity.type
_entity.pdbx_description
1 polymer ?
#
loop_
_entity_poly.entity_id
_entity_poly.type
_entity_poly.pdbx_seq_one_letter_code
_entity_poly.pdbx_strand_id
1 'polypeptide(L)'
;LPRVYAPPFRELIAKMRRLTEAGELSAGDSFEFTVEAARNADGTLSDVRFTTAEAKNENWRKLSEEFITLLSDSRALSYLEEVERLTFTVKLADNLSAALSAEAATDARAAQLRSTSALLFDLARHSQQGRPGVEILNGMRVSANGKRLLMKLDMTRAEVGNLLSQSLAIP
;
A
#
# COMPACT_ATOMS: atom_id res chain seq x y z
N LEU A 1 -16.48 12.80 3.94
CA LEU A 1 -15.23 12.03 3.98
C LEU A 1 -15.57 10.56 3.91
N PRO A 2 -14.99 9.76 3.00
CA PRO A 2 -15.18 8.32 3.02
C PRO A 2 -14.70 7.80 4.38
N ARG A 3 -15.54 7.01 5.07
CA ARG A 3 -15.15 6.30 6.29
C ARG A 3 -14.20 5.19 5.85
N VAL A 4 -12.90 5.46 5.84
CA VAL A 4 -11.88 4.41 5.76
C VAL A 4 -12.10 3.50 6.97
N TYR A 5 -12.56 2.29 6.71
CA TYR A 5 -12.78 1.28 7.75
C TYR A 5 -11.40 0.85 8.26
N ALA A 6 -10.87 1.55 9.26
CA ALA A 6 -9.56 1.28 9.87
C ALA A 6 -9.44 -0.01 10.71
N PRO A 7 -10.52 -0.62 11.27
CA PRO A 7 -10.41 -1.85 12.06
C PRO A 7 -9.63 -3.00 11.37
N PRO A 8 -9.91 -3.37 10.10
CA PRO A 8 -9.22 -4.47 9.43
C PRO A 8 -7.70 -4.29 9.36
N PHE A 9 -7.23 -3.08 9.09
CA PHE A 9 -5.79 -2.81 8.99
C PHE A 9 -5.08 -2.94 10.34
N ARG A 10 -5.76 -2.67 11.46
CA ARG A 10 -5.18 -2.84 12.81
C ARG A 10 -4.87 -4.31 13.11
N GLU A 11 -5.75 -5.22 12.71
CA GLU A 11 -5.54 -6.65 12.91
C GLU A 11 -4.35 -7.17 12.09
N LEU A 12 -4.23 -6.71 10.83
CA LEU A 12 -3.07 -7.03 10.00
C LEU A 12 -1.76 -6.53 10.62
N ILE A 13 -1.75 -5.29 11.14
CA ILE A 13 -0.59 -4.72 11.84
C ILE A 13 -0.26 -5.54 13.10
N ALA A 14 -1.26 -5.90 13.91
CA ALA A 14 -1.07 -6.71 15.10
C ALA A 14 -0.53 -8.12 14.77
N LYS A 15 -0.94 -8.71 13.64
CA LYS A 15 -0.41 -9.98 13.15
C LYS A 15 1.04 -9.85 12.71
N MET A 16 1.37 -8.84 11.91
CA MET A 16 2.74 -8.54 11.49
C MET A 16 3.66 -8.37 12.71
N ARG A 17 3.17 -7.70 13.76
CA ARG A 17 3.87 -7.57 15.04
C ARG A 17 4.21 -8.93 15.66
N ARG A 18 3.20 -9.78 15.87
CA ARG A 18 3.39 -11.10 16.49
C ARG A 18 4.40 -11.96 15.73
N LEU A 19 4.34 -11.93 14.40
CA LEU A 19 5.28 -12.67 13.55
C LEU A 19 6.70 -12.09 13.65
N THR A 20 6.84 -10.77 13.78
CA THR A 20 8.15 -10.12 14.01
C THR A 20 8.71 -10.49 15.39
N GLU A 21 7.89 -10.43 16.45
CA GLU A 21 8.27 -10.83 17.82
C GLU A 21 8.68 -12.31 17.91
N ALA A 22 8.02 -13.18 17.13
CA ALA A 22 8.36 -14.60 17.02
C ALA A 22 9.64 -14.86 16.20
N GLY A 23 10.25 -13.83 15.60
CA GLY A 23 11.39 -13.98 14.69
C GLY A 23 11.01 -14.59 13.33
N GLU A 24 9.73 -14.72 13.04
CA GLU A 24 9.20 -15.25 11.78
C GLU A 24 9.13 -14.19 10.67
N LEU A 25 9.30 -12.91 10.99
CA LEU A 25 9.51 -11.83 10.03
C LEU A 25 10.71 -11.01 10.47
N SER A 26 11.52 -10.59 9.51
CA SER A 26 12.67 -9.72 9.77
C SER A 26 12.71 -8.57 8.80
N ALA A 27 13.15 -7.40 9.28
CA ALA A 27 13.54 -6.29 8.42
C ALA A 27 14.72 -6.66 7.49
N GLY A 28 15.43 -7.77 7.78
CA GLY A 28 16.49 -8.36 6.97
C GLY A 28 15.99 -9.23 5.80
N ASP A 29 14.71 -9.60 5.79
CA ASP A 29 14.14 -10.43 4.72
C ASP A 29 14.19 -9.71 3.36
N SER A 30 14.03 -10.49 2.29
CA SER A 30 13.84 -9.96 0.95
C SER A 30 12.69 -10.63 0.23
N PHE A 31 11.88 -9.83 -0.45
CA PHE A 31 10.78 -10.30 -1.27
C PHE A 31 10.43 -9.33 -2.40
N GLU A 32 9.77 -9.84 -3.43
CA GLU A 32 9.16 -9.06 -4.50
C GLU A 32 7.81 -9.68 -4.88
N PHE A 33 6.76 -8.86 -4.77
CA PHE A 33 5.41 -9.20 -5.16
C PHE A 33 4.93 -8.24 -6.23
N THR A 34 4.35 -8.77 -7.29
CA THR A 34 3.54 -8.01 -8.24
C THR A 34 2.15 -8.61 -8.27
N VAL A 35 1.14 -7.78 -8.00
CA VAL A 35 -0.27 -8.15 -7.99
C VAL A 35 -0.98 -7.33 -9.04
N GLU A 36 -1.67 -7.99 -9.95
CA GLU A 36 -2.60 -7.38 -10.89
C GLU A 36 -4.02 -7.63 -10.42
N ALA A 37 -4.87 -6.60 -10.48
CA ALA A 37 -6.28 -6.72 -10.14
C ALA A 37 -7.13 -5.81 -11.01
N ALA A 38 -8.37 -6.24 -11.26
CA ALA A 38 -9.42 -5.39 -11.79
C ALA A 38 -10.09 -4.63 -10.64
N ARG A 39 -10.45 -3.37 -10.87
CA ARG A 39 -11.21 -2.55 -9.91
C ARG A 39 -12.68 -2.53 -10.31
N ASN A 40 -13.55 -2.93 -9.38
CA ASN A 40 -14.99 -2.79 -9.55
C ASN A 40 -15.43 -1.33 -9.32
N ALA A 41 -16.64 -0.98 -9.79
CA ALA A 41 -17.17 0.37 -9.66
C ALA A 41 -17.27 0.85 -8.19
N ASP A 42 -17.49 -0.05 -7.24
CA ASP A 42 -17.58 0.25 -5.80
C ASP A 42 -16.20 0.37 -5.11
N GLY A 43 -15.10 0.19 -5.85
CA GLY A 43 -13.74 0.26 -5.34
C GLY A 43 -13.17 -1.05 -4.78
N THR A 44 -13.94 -2.15 -4.83
CA THR A 44 -13.43 -3.49 -4.53
C THR A 44 -12.54 -4.01 -5.67
N LEU A 45 -11.74 -5.04 -5.38
CA LEU A 45 -10.85 -5.70 -6.34
C LEU A 45 -11.41 -7.05 -6.77
N SER A 46 -11.27 -7.37 -8.05
CA SER A 46 -11.58 -8.65 -8.68
C SER A 46 -10.40 -9.11 -9.54
N ASP A 47 -10.42 -10.36 -10.00
CA ASP A 47 -9.36 -10.95 -10.84
C ASP A 47 -7.93 -10.77 -10.28
N VAL A 48 -7.78 -10.85 -8.95
CA VAL A 48 -6.49 -10.68 -8.27
C VAL A 48 -5.54 -11.80 -8.66
N ARG A 49 -4.37 -11.43 -9.21
CA ARG A 49 -3.34 -12.36 -9.67
C ARG A 49 -1.97 -11.91 -9.22
N PHE A 50 -1.23 -12.80 -8.57
CA PHE A 50 0.19 -12.59 -8.28
C PHE A 50 1.01 -13.00 -9.50
N THR A 51 1.55 -12.03 -10.24
CA THR A 51 2.36 -12.26 -11.45
C THR A 51 3.86 -12.40 -11.15
N THR A 52 4.28 -11.85 -10.01
CA THR A 52 5.60 -12.10 -9.40
C THR A 52 5.37 -12.38 -7.93
N ALA A 53 5.93 -13.46 -7.42
CA ALA A 53 5.86 -13.80 -6.00
C ALA A 53 7.15 -14.49 -5.57
N GLU A 54 8.21 -13.71 -5.49
CA GLU A 54 9.48 -14.16 -4.95
C GLU A 54 9.54 -13.78 -3.48
N ALA A 55 9.24 -14.74 -2.60
CA ALA A 55 9.46 -14.56 -1.17
C ALA A 55 10.07 -15.84 -0.62
N LYS A 56 11.24 -15.71 0.01
CA LYS A 56 11.85 -16.83 0.74
C LYS A 56 11.04 -17.24 1.96
N ASN A 57 10.28 -16.29 2.50
CA ASN A 57 9.47 -16.45 3.69
C ASN A 57 7.99 -16.33 3.32
N GLU A 58 7.26 -17.44 3.47
CA GLU A 58 5.84 -17.55 3.10
C GLU A 58 4.93 -16.59 3.89
N ASN A 59 5.35 -16.14 5.08
CA ASN A 59 4.57 -15.21 5.88
C ASN A 59 4.43 -13.85 5.19
N TRP A 60 5.44 -13.39 4.42
CA TRP A 60 5.32 -12.18 3.61
C TRP A 60 4.28 -12.31 2.50
N ARG A 61 4.17 -13.50 1.91
CA ARG A 61 3.16 -13.77 0.87
C ARG A 61 1.76 -13.71 1.45
N LYS A 62 1.52 -14.39 2.57
CA LYS A 62 0.23 -14.39 3.28
C LYS A 62 -0.19 -12.99 3.73
N LEU A 63 0.74 -12.21 4.31
CA LEU A 63 0.46 -10.82 4.70
C LEU A 63 0.11 -9.94 3.50
N SER A 64 0.74 -10.16 2.35
CA SER A 64 0.42 -9.42 1.13
C SER A 64 -0.97 -9.77 0.60
N GLU A 65 -1.35 -11.05 0.60
CA GLU A 65 -2.69 -11.51 0.23
C GLU A 65 -3.77 -10.91 1.15
N GLU A 66 -3.52 -10.92 2.46
CA GLU A 66 -4.42 -10.31 3.45
C GLU A 66 -4.51 -8.79 3.26
N PHE A 67 -3.40 -8.10 3.00
CA PHE A 67 -3.41 -6.67 2.71
C PHE A 67 -4.27 -6.32 1.50
N ILE A 68 -4.13 -7.06 0.38
CA ILE A 68 -4.94 -6.82 -0.83
C ILE A 68 -6.42 -7.06 -0.57
N THR A 69 -6.75 -8.09 0.22
CA THR A 69 -8.13 -8.39 0.62
C THR A 69 -8.71 -7.25 1.45
N LEU A 70 -7.99 -6.78 2.47
CA LEU A 70 -8.43 -5.67 3.30
C LEU A 70 -8.53 -4.35 2.51
N LEU A 71 -7.62 -4.12 1.57
CA LEU A 71 -7.67 -2.97 0.69
C LEU A 71 -8.93 -2.96 -0.16
N SER A 72 -9.27 -4.11 -0.76
CA SER A 72 -10.52 -4.31 -1.49
C SER A 72 -11.75 -4.05 -0.61
N ASP A 73 -11.83 -4.70 0.56
CA ASP A 73 -12.97 -4.61 1.47
C ASP A 73 -13.17 -3.20 2.05
N SER A 74 -12.07 -2.46 2.23
CA SER A 74 -12.11 -1.08 2.71
C SER A 74 -12.67 -0.09 1.69
N ARG A 75 -12.75 -0.48 0.41
CA ARG A 75 -13.10 0.39 -0.73
C ARG A 75 -12.23 1.64 -0.81
N ALA A 76 -11.02 1.62 -0.26
CA ALA A 76 -10.11 2.76 -0.27
C ALA A 76 -9.76 3.22 -1.69
N LEU A 77 -9.95 2.36 -2.69
CA LEU A 77 -9.67 2.62 -4.11
C LEU A 77 -10.89 3.15 -4.87
N SER A 78 -12.02 3.43 -4.20
CA SER A 78 -13.24 3.91 -4.86
C SER A 78 -13.05 5.24 -5.58
N TYR A 79 -12.12 6.09 -5.10
CA TYR A 79 -11.82 7.39 -5.70
C TYR A 79 -11.07 7.29 -7.05
N LEU A 80 -10.51 6.12 -7.39
CA LEU A 80 -9.88 5.85 -8.69
C LEU A 80 -10.93 5.51 -9.74
N GLU A 81 -11.97 6.36 -9.86
CA GLU A 81 -13.02 6.19 -10.85
C GLU A 81 -12.44 6.14 -12.27
N GLU A 82 -13.02 5.29 -13.12
CA GLU A 82 -12.60 5.07 -14.52
C GLU A 82 -11.20 4.43 -14.69
N VAL A 83 -10.63 3.88 -13.62
CA VAL A 83 -9.47 3.00 -13.69
C VAL A 83 -9.92 1.56 -13.56
N GLU A 84 -9.76 0.76 -14.61
CA GLU A 84 -10.21 -0.64 -14.62
C GLU A 84 -9.16 -1.59 -14.06
N ARG A 85 -7.87 -1.32 -14.29
CA ARG A 85 -6.78 -2.22 -13.91
C ARG A 85 -5.77 -1.52 -13.03
N LEU A 86 -5.34 -2.26 -12.01
CA LEU A 86 -4.37 -1.84 -11.02
C LEU A 86 -3.24 -2.86 -10.97
N THR A 87 -2.01 -2.34 -10.86
CA THR A 87 -0.83 -3.15 -10.60
C THR A 87 -0.19 -2.66 -9.31
N PHE A 88 -0.11 -3.55 -8.32
CA PHE A 88 0.59 -3.32 -7.07
C PHE A 88 1.93 -4.03 -7.15
N THR A 89 3.02 -3.32 -6.88
CA THR A 89 4.36 -3.91 -6.76
C THR A 89 4.89 -3.59 -5.38
N VAL A 90 5.32 -4.60 -4.62
CA VAL A 90 5.96 -4.42 -3.32
C VAL A 90 7.28 -5.18 -3.33
N LYS A 91 8.36 -4.49 -3.04
CA LYS A 91 9.71 -5.03 -3.00
C LYS A 91 10.38 -4.65 -1.70
N LEU A 92 10.88 -5.63 -0.96
CA LEU A 92 11.82 -5.43 0.12
C LEU A 92 13.16 -6.01 -0.32
N ALA A 93 14.11 -5.14 -0.61
CA ALA A 93 15.51 -5.47 -0.84
C ALA A 93 16.33 -4.53 0.05
N ASP A 94 17.26 -3.75 -0.49
CA ASP A 94 18.01 -2.75 0.30
C ASP A 94 17.11 -1.65 0.91
N ASN A 95 15.97 -1.42 0.27
CA ASN A 95 14.89 -0.55 0.72
C ASN A 95 13.54 -1.24 0.50
N LEU A 96 12.51 -0.80 1.21
CA LEU A 96 11.13 -1.10 0.88
C LEU A 96 10.66 -0.13 -0.20
N SER A 97 10.15 -0.66 -1.30
CA SER A 97 9.47 0.08 -2.35
C SER A 97 8.10 -0.55 -2.57
N ALA A 98 7.04 0.23 -2.36
CA ALA A 98 5.69 -0.16 -2.75
C ALA A 98 5.18 0.80 -3.83
N ALA A 99 4.54 0.28 -4.86
CA ALA A 99 4.01 1.06 -5.96
C ALA A 99 2.61 0.57 -6.33
N LEU A 100 1.69 1.50 -6.54
CA LEU A 100 0.41 1.27 -7.18
C LEU A 100 0.41 2.02 -8.50
N SER A 101 0.31 1.28 -9.60
CA SER A 101 0.19 1.79 -10.95
C SER A 101 -1.24 1.58 -11.46
N ALA A 102 -1.75 2.59 -12.14
CA ALA A 102 -3.07 2.62 -12.73
C ALA A 102 -2.99 3.26 -14.11
N GLU A 103 -3.74 2.74 -15.09
CA GLU A 103 -3.89 3.38 -16.39
C GLU A 103 -5.26 4.05 -16.48
N ALA A 104 -5.26 5.35 -16.75
CA ALA A 104 -6.47 6.12 -16.97
C ALA A 104 -6.83 6.15 -18.47
N ALA A 105 -8.08 6.46 -18.79
CA ALA A 105 -8.52 6.58 -20.18
C ALA A 105 -7.73 7.64 -20.99
N THR A 106 -7.35 8.74 -20.32
CA THR A 106 -6.67 9.90 -20.92
C THR A 106 -5.59 10.48 -20.00
N ASP A 107 -4.65 11.21 -20.58
CA ASP A 107 -3.60 11.93 -19.86
C ASP A 107 -4.17 12.99 -18.91
N ALA A 108 -5.20 13.72 -19.36
CA ALA A 108 -5.89 14.70 -18.54
C ALA A 108 -6.51 14.05 -17.28
N ARG A 109 -7.08 12.85 -17.44
CA ARG A 109 -7.63 12.09 -16.32
C ARG A 109 -6.54 11.61 -15.37
N ALA A 110 -5.41 11.10 -15.88
CA ALA A 110 -4.26 10.72 -15.05
C ALA A 110 -3.72 11.93 -14.25
N ALA A 111 -3.63 13.10 -14.87
CA ALA A 111 -3.23 14.34 -14.21
C ALA A 111 -4.22 14.78 -13.11
N GLN A 112 -5.53 14.64 -13.36
CA GLN A 112 -6.57 14.90 -12.37
C GLN A 112 -6.49 13.95 -11.17
N LEU A 113 -6.34 12.64 -11.43
CA LEU A 113 -6.19 11.62 -10.39
C LEU A 113 -4.92 11.85 -9.57
N ARG A 114 -3.81 12.26 -10.21
CA ARG A 114 -2.57 12.65 -9.52
C ARG A 114 -2.81 13.79 -8.55
N SER A 115 -3.45 14.87 -9.01
CA SER A 115 -3.74 16.04 -8.17
C SER A 115 -4.69 15.71 -7.03
N THR A 116 -5.73 14.91 -7.29
CA THR A 116 -6.69 14.47 -6.28
C THR A 116 -6.03 13.60 -5.22
N SER A 117 -5.20 12.63 -5.64
CA SER A 117 -4.47 11.75 -4.73
C SER A 117 -3.45 12.52 -3.90
N ALA A 118 -2.72 13.46 -4.52
CA ALA A 118 -1.77 14.32 -3.81
C ALA A 118 -2.46 15.12 -2.71
N LEU A 119 -3.61 15.74 -3.01
CA LEU A 119 -4.40 16.46 -2.01
C LEU A 119 -4.87 15.56 -0.87
N LEU A 120 -5.36 14.35 -1.18
CA LEU A 120 -5.79 13.39 -0.17
C LEU A 120 -4.64 12.99 0.76
N PHE A 121 -3.44 12.78 0.20
CA PHE A 121 -2.27 12.46 1.00
C PHE A 121 -1.75 13.64 1.82
N ASP A 122 -1.82 14.87 1.31
CA ASP A 122 -1.47 16.07 2.08
C ASP A 122 -2.43 16.27 3.27
N LEU A 123 -3.73 16.08 3.05
CA LEU A 123 -4.74 16.09 4.12
C LEU A 123 -4.48 14.97 5.13
N ALA A 124 -4.17 13.76 4.66
CA ALA A 124 -3.84 12.62 5.52
C ALA A 124 -2.60 12.94 6.37
N ARG A 125 -1.51 13.44 5.77
CA ARG A 125 -0.29 13.86 6.48
C ARG A 125 -0.61 14.87 7.57
N HIS A 126 -1.35 15.92 7.22
CA HIS A 126 -1.70 16.96 8.17
C HIS A 126 -2.53 16.39 9.34
N SER A 127 -3.51 15.53 9.05
CA SER A 127 -4.36 14.89 10.07
C SER A 127 -3.60 13.91 10.99
N GLN A 128 -2.50 13.33 10.51
CA GLN A 128 -1.69 12.36 11.24
C GLN A 128 -0.40 12.95 11.81
N GLN A 129 -0.21 14.28 11.76
CA GLN A 129 0.98 14.91 12.35
C GLN A 129 1.11 14.53 13.84
N GLY A 130 2.31 14.08 14.22
CA GLY A 130 2.62 13.63 15.58
C GLY A 130 2.05 12.26 15.96
N ARG A 131 1.42 11.52 15.02
CA ARG A 131 0.94 10.15 15.25
C ARG A 131 1.92 9.11 14.69
N PRO A 132 2.02 7.92 15.32
CA PRO A 132 2.81 6.81 14.77
C PRO A 132 2.35 6.47 13.34
N GLY A 133 3.31 6.26 12.42
CA GLY A 133 3.04 5.86 11.05
C GLY A 133 2.86 7.01 10.05
N VAL A 134 3.00 8.27 10.48
CA VAL A 134 3.03 9.44 9.57
C VAL A 134 4.22 9.37 8.59
N GLU A 135 5.28 8.66 8.96
CA GLU A 135 6.46 8.40 8.14
C GLU A 135 6.10 7.70 6.83
N ILE A 136 5.12 6.79 6.86
CA ILE A 136 4.58 6.12 5.66
C ILE A 136 4.02 7.18 4.71
N LEU A 137 3.21 8.11 5.24
CA LEU A 137 2.60 9.16 4.44
C LEU A 137 3.65 10.12 3.89
N ASN A 138 4.72 10.41 4.65
CA ASN A 138 5.82 11.26 4.21
C ASN A 138 6.64 10.62 3.06
N GLY A 139 6.78 9.29 3.07
CA GLY A 139 7.46 8.54 2.01
C GLY A 139 6.65 8.37 0.72
N MET A 140 5.33 8.64 0.74
CA MET A 140 4.49 8.51 -0.45
C MET A 140 4.65 9.66 -1.44
N ARG A 141 4.71 9.32 -2.72
CA ARG A 141 4.74 10.26 -3.85
C ARG A 141 3.70 9.84 -4.88
N VAL A 142 3.09 10.82 -5.53
CA VAL A 142 2.15 10.58 -6.64
C VAL A 142 2.65 11.30 -7.88
N SER A 143 2.80 10.56 -8.96
CA SER A 143 3.16 11.09 -10.26
C SER A 143 2.19 10.58 -11.33
N ALA A 144 2.14 11.29 -12.45
CA ALA A 144 1.48 10.82 -13.66
C ALA A 144 2.45 10.99 -14.83
N ASN A 145 2.47 10.01 -15.74
CA ASN A 145 3.24 10.05 -16.98
C ASN A 145 2.36 9.52 -18.12
N GLY A 146 1.97 10.41 -19.04
CA GLY A 146 0.89 10.13 -19.99
C GLY A 146 -0.39 9.67 -19.26
N LYS A 147 -0.93 8.54 -19.69
CA LYS A 147 -2.12 7.90 -19.09
C LYS A 147 -1.86 7.19 -17.76
N ARG A 148 -0.61 7.01 -17.36
CA ARG A 148 -0.26 6.21 -16.20
C ARG A 148 -0.19 7.07 -14.94
N LEU A 149 -0.99 6.73 -13.95
CA LEU A 149 -0.87 7.20 -12.57
C LEU A 149 0.06 6.24 -11.81
N LEU A 150 1.00 6.79 -11.04
CA LEU A 150 1.88 6.04 -10.17
C LEU A 150 1.85 6.63 -8.76
N MET A 151 1.49 5.82 -7.79
CA MET A 151 1.62 6.13 -6.36
C MET A 151 2.73 5.25 -5.80
N LYS A 152 3.79 5.86 -5.29
CA LYS A 152 4.98 5.13 -4.82
C LYS A 152 5.31 5.50 -3.39
N LEU A 153 5.58 4.50 -2.58
CA LEU A 153 6.18 4.60 -1.24
C LEU A 153 7.60 4.05 -1.34
N ASP A 154 8.57 4.83 -0.90
CA ASP A 154 9.94 4.38 -0.69
C ASP A 154 10.31 4.58 0.78
N MET A 155 10.84 3.54 1.41
CA MET A 155 11.32 3.57 2.79
C MET A 155 12.67 2.84 2.88
N THR A 156 13.62 3.43 3.60
CA THR A 156 14.88 2.80 3.97
C THR A 156 14.64 1.62 4.91
N ARG A 157 15.60 0.67 4.99
CA ARG A 157 15.52 -0.42 5.97
C ARG A 157 15.41 0.08 7.42
N ALA A 158 16.04 1.20 7.75
CA ALA A 158 15.94 1.80 9.07
C ALA A 158 14.50 2.26 9.37
N GLU A 159 13.84 2.91 8.40
CA GLU A 159 12.43 3.32 8.54
C GLU A 159 11.49 2.11 8.61
N VAL A 160 11.76 1.05 7.86
CA VAL A 160 11.01 -0.21 7.96
C VAL A 160 11.20 -0.86 9.33
N GLY A 161 12.44 -0.93 9.83
CA GLY A 161 12.73 -1.45 11.16
C GLY A 161 12.05 -0.63 12.26
N ASN A 162 12.04 0.70 12.13
CA ASN A 162 11.31 1.59 13.02
C ASN A 162 9.80 1.37 12.94
N LEU A 163 9.23 1.17 11.75
CA LEU A 163 7.80 0.90 11.58
C LEU A 163 7.41 -0.43 12.20
N LEU A 164 8.18 -1.49 11.96
CA LEU A 164 7.98 -2.79 12.61
C LEU A 164 8.11 -2.66 14.12
N SER A 165 9.05 -1.85 14.61
CA SER A 165 9.24 -1.62 16.04
C SER A 165 8.16 -0.72 16.67
N GLN A 166 7.66 0.29 15.96
CA GLN A 166 6.59 1.17 16.44
C GLN A 166 5.22 0.48 16.35
N SER A 167 5.05 -0.48 15.44
CA SER A 167 3.89 -1.38 15.47
C SER A 167 3.81 -2.17 16.78
N LEU A 168 4.95 -2.32 17.51
CA LEU A 168 5.01 -2.85 18.88
C LEU A 168 4.41 -1.91 19.94
N ALA A 169 4.29 -0.61 19.64
CA ALA A 169 3.92 0.43 20.60
C ALA A 169 2.52 1.01 20.40
N ILE A 170 1.72 0.47 19.48
CA ILE A 170 0.30 0.85 19.34
C ILE A 170 -0.50 0.01 20.36
N PRO A 171 -1.09 0.62 21.40
CA PRO A 171 -1.94 -0.07 22.37
C PRO A 171 -3.25 -0.58 21.73
#